data_AF-A0A524QEU7-F1
#
_entry.id   AF-A0A524QEU7-F1
#
_cell.length_a   1.000
_cell.length_b   1.000
_cell.length_c   1.000
_cell.angle_alpha   90.00
_cell.angle_beta   90.00
_cell.angle_gamma   90.00
#
_symmetry.space_group_name_H-M   'P 1'
#
loop_
_entity.id
_entity.type
_entity.pdbx_description
1 polymer ?
#
loop_
_entity_poly.entity_id
_entity_poly.type
_entity_poly.pdbx_seq_one_letter_code
_entity_poly.pdbx_strand_id
1 'polypeptide(L)'
;LMNSEIDAIGSVANYLNKHGWQRDGAVALPASVSGDKYKALVEKGLKPHTPVSDMHNFDVVVLYASENESPGALIELTNRDDSEFWVGLQNFYAITRYNHSSLYAMAVFQLAQEIRKRYRGVEG
;
A
#
# COMPACT_ATOMS: atom_id res chain seq x y z
N LEU A 1 18.33 -24.74 11.88
CA LEU A 1 17.23 -23.98 12.53
C LEU A 1 17.83 -22.67 13.00
N MET A 2 17.62 -21.59 12.23
CA MET A 2 18.15 -20.26 12.54
C MET A 2 17.28 -19.62 13.63
N ASN A 3 17.76 -19.65 14.87
CA ASN A 3 17.01 -19.30 16.07
C ASN A 3 17.47 -17.95 16.63
N SER A 4 17.10 -16.85 15.99
CA SER A 4 16.94 -15.59 16.72
C SER A 4 15.89 -14.70 16.05
N GLU A 5 15.01 -14.09 16.85
CA GLU A 5 14.04 -13.10 16.38
C GLU A 5 14.72 -11.91 15.69
N ILE A 6 15.94 -11.58 16.14
CA ILE A 6 16.78 -10.52 15.60
C ILE A 6 17.16 -10.80 14.13
N ASP A 7 17.56 -12.03 13.81
CA ASP A 7 17.92 -12.41 12.44
C ASP A 7 16.71 -12.37 11.50
N ALA A 8 15.53 -12.73 12.01
CA ALA A 8 14.28 -12.65 11.24
C ALA A 8 13.92 -11.19 10.92
N ILE A 9 13.99 -10.29 11.90
CA ILE A 9 13.75 -8.85 11.72
C ILE A 9 14.74 -8.27 10.70
N GLY A 10 16.03 -8.56 10.86
CA GLY A 10 17.07 -8.09 9.94
C GLY A 10 16.88 -8.60 8.51
N SER A 11 16.47 -9.86 8.36
CA SER A 11 16.22 -10.47 7.05
C SER A 11 15.03 -9.83 6.33
N VAL A 12 13.92 -9.58 7.03
CA VAL A 12 12.75 -8.91 6.46
C VAL A 12 13.09 -7.47 6.07
N ALA A 13 13.80 -6.72 6.92
CA ALA A 13 14.23 -5.36 6.64
C ALA A 13 15.13 -5.29 5.39
N ASN A 14 16.12 -6.17 5.30
CA ASN A 14 17.01 -6.25 4.14
C ASN A 14 16.24 -6.64 2.86
N TYR A 15 15.28 -7.57 2.96
CA TYR A 15 14.44 -7.95 1.84
C TYR A 15 13.64 -6.76 1.30
N LEU A 16 12.95 -6.01 2.15
CA LEU A 16 12.17 -4.83 1.75
C LEU A 16 13.08 -3.77 1.12
N ASN A 17 14.24 -3.49 1.73
CA ASN A 17 15.22 -2.53 1.20
C ASN A 17 15.69 -2.92 -0.21
N LYS A 18 16.04 -4.19 -0.44
CA LYS A 18 16.42 -4.71 -1.76
C LYS A 18 15.31 -4.60 -2.81
N HIS A 19 14.05 -4.51 -2.37
CA HIS A 19 12.87 -4.43 -3.22
C HIS A 19 12.30 -3.01 -3.33
N GLY A 20 13.12 -2.00 -3.02
CA GLY A 20 12.81 -0.59 -3.27
C GLY A 20 11.97 0.07 -2.19
N TRP A 21 12.02 -0.45 -0.96
CA TRP A 21 11.45 0.26 0.19
C TRP A 21 12.11 1.63 0.37
N GLN A 22 11.28 2.67 0.48
CA GLN A 22 11.65 4.05 0.74
C GLN A 22 11.42 4.35 2.22
N ARG A 23 12.49 4.71 2.92
CA ARG A 23 12.40 5.11 4.33
C ARG A 23 11.44 6.29 4.47
N ASP A 24 10.56 6.22 5.47
CA ASP A 24 9.56 7.25 5.81
C ASP A 24 8.50 7.53 4.71
N GLY A 25 8.54 6.79 3.59
CA GLY A 25 7.55 6.89 2.53
C GLY A 25 6.20 6.28 2.93
N ALA A 26 5.11 6.88 2.46
CA ALA A 26 3.78 6.32 2.64
C ALA A 26 3.66 4.94 1.95
N VAL A 27 2.87 4.05 2.56
CA VAL A 27 2.64 2.70 2.02
C VAL A 27 1.46 2.73 1.05
N ALA A 28 0.28 3.12 1.55
CA ALA A 28 -0.92 3.26 0.76
C ALA A 28 -1.75 4.46 1.24
N LEU A 29 -2.50 5.05 0.32
CA LEU A 29 -3.42 6.16 0.57
C LEU A 29 -4.86 5.72 0.31
N PRO A 30 -5.85 6.07 1.15
CA PRO A 30 -7.26 5.79 0.85
C PRO A 30 -7.72 6.53 -0.40
N ALA A 31 -8.61 5.92 -1.17
CA ALA A 31 -9.20 6.54 -2.34
C ALA A 31 -10.71 6.26 -2.43
N SER A 32 -11.41 7.10 -3.18
CA SER A 32 -12.78 6.88 -3.60
C SER A 32 -12.85 6.95 -5.12
N VAL A 33 -13.72 6.13 -5.72
CA VAL A 33 -13.91 6.09 -7.17
C VAL A 33 -15.35 6.45 -7.53
N SER A 34 -15.56 6.89 -8.76
CA SER A 34 -16.90 7.05 -9.33
C SER A 34 -16.91 6.61 -10.79
N GLY A 35 -18.08 6.22 -11.31
CA GLY A 35 -18.19 5.68 -12.67
C GLY A 35 -17.34 4.42 -12.86
N ASP A 36 -16.86 4.20 -14.09
CA ASP A 36 -16.15 2.97 -14.47
C ASP A 36 -14.71 3.21 -14.98
N LYS A 37 -14.28 4.45 -15.17
CA LYS A 37 -12.94 4.76 -15.75
C LYS A 37 -11.79 4.27 -14.87
N TYR A 38 -12.02 4.16 -13.56
CA TYR A 38 -11.03 3.66 -12.60
C TYR A 38 -10.57 2.23 -12.91
N LYS A 39 -11.41 1.41 -13.57
CA LYS A 39 -11.10 0.02 -13.93
C LYS A 39 -9.84 -0.08 -14.81
N ALA A 40 -9.62 0.91 -15.68
CA ALA A 40 -8.42 1.00 -16.50
C ALA A 40 -7.13 1.21 -15.69
N LEU A 41 -7.22 1.73 -14.45
CA LEU A 41 -6.09 1.79 -13.53
C LEU A 41 -5.91 0.46 -12.78
N VAL A 42 -6.99 -0.20 -12.37
CA VAL A 42 -6.93 -1.52 -11.71
C VAL A 42 -6.29 -2.57 -12.62
N GLU A 43 -6.65 -2.58 -13.91
CA GLU A 43 -6.13 -3.52 -14.91
C GLU A 43 -4.61 -3.41 -15.16
N LYS A 44 -4.00 -2.27 -14.83
CA LYS A 44 -2.54 -2.07 -14.95
C LYS A 44 -1.73 -2.78 -13.86
N GLY A 45 -2.39 -3.31 -12.83
CA GLY A 45 -1.79 -4.14 -11.79
C GLY A 45 -1.06 -3.35 -10.69
N LEU A 46 -0.27 -4.06 -9.88
CA LEU A 46 0.19 -3.57 -8.57
C LEU A 46 1.46 -2.70 -8.61
N LYS A 47 2.18 -2.65 -9.74
CA LYS A 47 3.38 -1.84 -9.85
C LYS A 47 2.99 -0.37 -10.02
N PRO A 48 3.53 0.57 -9.22
CA PRO A 48 3.22 1.99 -9.37
C PRO A 48 3.47 2.47 -10.80
N HIS A 49 2.44 3.06 -11.41
CA HIS A 49 2.44 3.38 -12.84
C HIS A 49 1.80 4.72 -13.19
N THR A 50 0.90 5.24 -12.35
CA THR A 50 0.15 6.48 -12.62
C THR A 50 0.51 7.52 -11.57
N PRO A 51 0.93 8.74 -11.96
CA PRO A 51 1.07 9.86 -11.03
C PRO A 51 -0.22 10.05 -10.25
N VAL A 52 -0.14 10.19 -8.93
CA VAL A 52 -1.33 10.36 -8.06
C VAL A 52 -2.13 11.58 -8.49
N SER A 53 -1.44 12.66 -8.91
CA SER A 53 -2.05 13.85 -9.49
C SER A 53 -2.95 13.57 -10.69
N ASP A 54 -2.67 12.53 -11.47
CA ASP A 54 -3.35 12.27 -12.74
C ASP A 54 -4.54 11.32 -12.58
N MET A 55 -4.71 10.71 -11.40
CA MET A 55 -5.76 9.73 -11.13
C MET A 55 -7.18 10.34 -11.19
N HIS A 56 -7.33 11.65 -10.98
CA HIS A 56 -8.61 12.34 -11.15
C HIS A 56 -9.16 12.24 -12.58
N ASN A 57 -8.30 12.08 -13.59
CA ASN A 57 -8.74 11.87 -14.98
C ASN A 57 -9.46 10.52 -15.19
N PHE A 58 -9.32 9.61 -14.22
CA PHE A 58 -9.96 8.29 -14.17
C PHE A 58 -11.07 8.23 -13.13
N ASP A 59 -11.60 9.38 -12.72
CA ASP A 59 -12.68 9.50 -11.74
C ASP A 59 -12.31 8.94 -10.35
N VAL A 60 -11.02 8.99 -10.00
CA VAL A 60 -10.46 8.58 -8.70
C VAL A 60 -10.06 9.82 -7.89
N VAL A 61 -10.52 9.88 -6.64
CA VAL A 61 -10.13 10.89 -5.65
C VAL A 61 -9.25 10.22 -4.60
N VAL A 62 -8.03 10.72 -4.42
CA VAL A 62 -7.05 10.18 -3.48
C VAL A 62 -6.99 11.08 -2.24
N LEU A 63 -7.14 10.48 -1.06
CA LEU A 63 -7.15 11.20 0.21
C LEU A 63 -5.74 11.33 0.78
N TYR A 64 -5.45 12.49 1.39
CA TYR A 64 -4.18 12.78 2.08
C TYR A 64 -2.92 12.74 1.21
N ALA A 65 -3.07 12.82 -0.12
CA ALA A 65 -1.95 12.91 -1.05
C ALA A 65 -1.23 14.26 -0.91
N SER A 66 0.10 14.23 -0.99
CA SER A 66 0.91 15.44 -1.13
C SER A 66 0.91 15.94 -2.59
N GLU A 67 1.25 17.21 -2.82
CA GLU A 67 1.32 17.79 -4.18
C GLU A 67 2.32 17.06 -5.08
N ASN A 68 3.39 16.50 -4.49
CA ASN A 68 4.46 15.80 -5.20
C ASN A 68 4.45 14.29 -4.92
N GLU A 69 3.27 13.73 -4.61
CA GLU A 69 3.15 12.32 -4.30
C GLU A 69 3.67 11.46 -5.46
N SER A 70 4.45 10.44 -5.13
CA SER A 70 5.00 9.52 -6.13
C SER A 70 3.86 8.82 -6.89
N PRO A 71 4.12 8.30 -8.10
CA PRO A 71 3.17 7.44 -8.77
C PRO A 71 2.69 6.30 -7.89
N GLY A 72 1.45 5.86 -8.12
CA GLY A 72 0.82 4.76 -7.43
C GLY A 72 0.11 3.79 -8.38
N ALA A 73 -0.39 2.71 -7.81
CA ALA A 73 -1.29 1.76 -8.43
C ALA A 73 -2.65 1.80 -7.71
N LEU A 74 -3.75 1.82 -8.46
CA LEU A 74 -5.08 1.72 -7.85
C LEU A 74 -5.37 0.26 -7.49
N ILE A 75 -5.78 0.05 -6.25
CA ILE A 75 -6.10 -1.26 -5.69
C ILE A 75 -7.59 -1.25 -5.34
N GLU A 76 -8.30 -2.24 -5.86
CA GLU A 76 -9.68 -2.57 -5.50
C GLU A 76 -9.66 -3.80 -4.58
N LEU A 77 -10.24 -3.66 -3.39
CA LEU A 77 -10.39 -4.73 -2.42
C LEU A 77 -11.87 -5.03 -2.27
N THR A 78 -12.34 -6.06 -2.98
CA THR A 78 -13.74 -6.46 -2.97
C THR A 78 -14.09 -7.22 -1.68
N ASN A 79 -15.05 -6.69 -0.93
CA ASN A 79 -15.72 -7.35 0.17
C ASN A 79 -17.08 -7.91 -0.29
N ARG A 80 -17.86 -8.48 0.63
CA ARG A 80 -19.16 -9.11 0.28
C ARG A 80 -20.18 -8.13 -0.32
N ASP A 81 -20.21 -6.90 0.18
CA ASP A 81 -21.27 -5.93 -0.14
C ASP A 81 -20.72 -4.63 -0.76
N ASP A 82 -19.41 -4.39 -0.71
CA ASP A 82 -18.76 -3.16 -1.20
C ASP A 82 -17.29 -3.43 -1.56
N SER A 83 -16.65 -2.47 -2.25
CA SER A 83 -15.22 -2.48 -2.53
C SER A 83 -14.52 -1.29 -1.85
N GLU A 84 -13.39 -1.57 -1.21
CA GLU A 84 -12.51 -0.52 -0.70
C GLU A 84 -11.43 -0.19 -1.73
N PHE A 85 -11.14 1.10 -1.90
CA PHE A 85 -10.15 1.57 -2.86
C PHE A 85 -8.98 2.24 -2.16
N TRP A 86 -7.79 1.87 -2.62
CA TRP A 86 -6.53 2.37 -2.10
C TRP A 86 -5.56 2.65 -3.23
N VAL A 87 -4.70 3.65 -3.06
CA VAL A 87 -3.54 3.85 -3.91
C VAL A 87 -2.33 3.26 -3.23
N GLY A 88 -1.83 2.14 -3.76
CA GLY A 88 -0.58 1.53 -3.33
C GLY A 88 0.61 2.27 -3.92
N LEU A 89 1.50 2.76 -3.05
CA LEU A 89 2.73 3.44 -3.44
C LEU A 89 3.91 2.46 -3.51
N GLN A 90 5.11 2.98 -3.73
CA GLN A 90 6.33 2.17 -3.85
C GLN A 90 6.55 1.23 -2.66
N ASN A 91 6.25 1.66 -1.43
CA ASN A 91 6.36 0.81 -0.25
C ASN A 91 5.32 -0.31 -0.20
N PHE A 92 4.09 -0.08 -0.68
CA PHE A 92 3.10 -1.15 -0.83
C PHE A 92 3.60 -2.18 -1.84
N TYR A 93 4.12 -1.72 -2.98
CA TYR A 93 4.68 -2.62 -3.99
C TYR A 93 5.86 -3.44 -3.46
N ALA A 94 6.74 -2.86 -2.63
CA ALA A 94 7.81 -3.60 -1.96
C ALA A 94 7.28 -4.76 -1.10
N ILE A 95 6.17 -4.57 -0.38
CA ILE A 95 5.52 -5.65 0.40
C ILE A 95 5.01 -6.76 -0.53
N THR A 96 4.40 -6.40 -1.67
CA THR A 96 3.92 -7.39 -2.65
C THR A 96 5.04 -8.22 -3.28
N ARG A 97 6.31 -7.81 -3.15
CA ARG A 97 7.44 -8.64 -3.61
C ARG A 97 7.62 -9.90 -2.76
N TYR A 98 7.25 -9.83 -1.48
CA TYR A 98 7.26 -10.98 -0.59
C TYR A 98 6.18 -12.01 -0.98
N ASN A 99 4.98 -11.52 -1.32
CA ASN A 99 3.87 -12.29 -1.87
C ASN A 99 3.04 -11.42 -2.81
N HIS A 100 2.91 -11.83 -4.07
CA HIS A 100 2.30 -11.06 -5.17
C HIS A 100 0.77 -11.00 -5.08
N SER A 101 0.26 -10.43 -3.98
CA SER A 101 -1.16 -10.30 -3.67
C SER A 101 -1.43 -8.94 -2.98
N SER A 102 -2.39 -8.19 -3.52
CA SER A 102 -2.87 -6.94 -2.92
C SER A 102 -3.52 -7.17 -1.55
N LEU A 103 -4.31 -8.23 -1.41
CA LEU A 103 -4.93 -8.62 -0.14
C LEU A 103 -3.87 -8.91 0.93
N TYR A 104 -2.82 -9.65 0.58
CA TYR A 104 -1.71 -9.92 1.50
C TYR A 104 -1.04 -8.61 1.94
N ALA A 105 -0.64 -7.76 0.98
CA ALA A 105 0.06 -6.53 1.29
C ALA A 105 -0.80 -5.54 2.11
N MET A 106 -2.10 -5.46 1.82
CA MET A 106 -3.02 -4.65 2.61
C MET A 106 -3.21 -5.19 4.02
N ALA A 107 -3.36 -6.50 4.18
CA ALA A 107 -3.47 -7.13 5.51
C ALA A 107 -2.22 -6.86 6.36
N VAL A 108 -1.02 -7.00 5.79
CA VAL A 108 0.25 -6.65 6.45
C VAL A 108 0.27 -5.18 6.87
N PHE A 109 -0.09 -4.27 5.96
CA PHE A 109 -0.11 -2.84 6.24
C PHE A 109 -1.11 -2.47 7.34
N GLN A 110 -2.37 -2.90 7.22
CA GLN A 110 -3.42 -2.61 8.21
C GLN A 110 -3.08 -3.20 9.58
N LEU A 111 -2.55 -4.42 9.63
CA LEU A 111 -2.10 -5.02 10.89
C LEU A 111 -0.98 -4.20 11.54
N ALA A 112 0.02 -3.76 10.76
CA ALA A 112 1.10 -2.92 11.27
C ALA A 112 0.58 -1.57 11.81
N GLN A 113 -0.39 -0.96 11.14
CA GLN A 113 -1.04 0.29 11.59
C GLN A 113 -1.77 0.08 12.93
N GLU A 114 -2.52 -1.01 13.07
CA GLU A 114 -3.25 -1.33 14.30
C GLU A 114 -2.32 -1.67 15.46
N ILE A 115 -1.23 -2.41 15.22
CA ILE A 115 -0.18 -2.65 16.24
C ILE A 115 0.42 -1.31 16.70
N ARG A 116 0.80 -0.43 15.76
CA ARG A 116 1.36 0.88 16.05
C ARG A 116 0.39 1.75 16.86
N LYS A 117 -0.89 1.75 16.49
CA LYS A 117 -1.95 2.49 17.20
C LYS A 117 -2.09 2.01 18.63
N ARG A 118 -2.15 0.69 18.85
CA ARG A 118 -2.22 0.11 20.20
C ARG A 118 -0.97 0.41 21.02
N TYR A 119 0.21 0.29 20.43
CA TYR A 119 1.47 0.58 21.12
C TYR A 119 1.54 2.05 21.58
N ARG A 120 1.21 3.00 20.70
CA ARG A 120 1.18 4.44 21.03
C ARG A 120 0.05 4.83 21.98
N GLY A 121 -1.07 4.12 21.96
CA GLY A 121 -2.20 4.36 22.85
C GLY A 121 -2.00 3.87 24.29
N VAL A 122 -0.94 3.09 24.55
CA VAL A 122 -0.56 2.63 25.90
C VAL A 122 0.37 3.62 26.60
N GLU A 123 0.95 4.59 25.88
CA GLU A 123 1.81 5.65 26.43
C GLU A 123 1.06 6.96 26.76
N GLY A 124 -0.27 6.92 26.84
CA GLY A 124 -1.14 8.08 27.15
C GLY A 124 -1.90 7.96 28.46
#